data_AF-A0AB32TFK8-F1
#
_entry.id   AF-A0AB32TFK8-F1
#
_cell.length_a   1.000
_cell.length_b   1.000
_cell.length_c   1.000
_cell.angle_alpha   90.00
_cell.angle_beta   90.00
_cell.angle_gamma   90.00
#
_symmetry.space_group_name_H-M   'P 1'
#
loop_
_entity.id
_entity.type
_entity.pdbx_description
1 polymer ?
#
loop_
_entity_poly.entity_id
_entity_poly.type
_entity_poly.pdbx_seq_one_letter_code
_entity_poly.pdbx_strand_id
1 'polypeptide(L)'
;MNFSLPYTISDSTNITEINITTVCSLNETRYQCKCEGLFVWPNDTCHAYDACDVITNGSCTCINGIPADGQFCQVLLSDYLIDIDVRFFDFVMVDYLRNFVRNISLPLTLSSSTNITDIDMNTVCGFNGTEYECKCEVDHVWPSNTCMAYQVCDSIVGNTCGCIQALPSEGSLCQKDINECEDAASVCGQYSDCTNRIGGYMCSCWNGFNVSNKDSPVSVNNSCRGKYY
;
A
#
# COMPACT_ATOMS: atom_id res chain seq x y z
N MET A 1 38.09 -4.80 14.44
CA MET A 1 37.73 -4.61 15.86
C MET A 1 36.43 -5.35 16.09
N ASN A 2 36.35 -6.27 17.06
CA ASN A 2 35.09 -6.96 17.37
C ASN A 2 34.32 -6.10 18.37
N PHE A 3 33.20 -5.53 17.94
CA PHE A 3 32.23 -4.88 18.83
C PHE A 3 31.10 -5.87 19.10
N SER A 4 30.73 -6.02 20.37
CA SER A 4 29.52 -6.74 20.79
C SER A 4 28.45 -5.71 21.15
N LEU A 5 27.24 -5.92 20.63
CA LEU A 5 26.07 -5.12 20.98
C LEU A 5 25.28 -5.82 22.11
N PRO A 6 24.64 -5.07 23.03
CA PRO A 6 24.64 -3.60 23.11
C PRO A 6 25.98 -3.02 23.63
N TYR A 7 26.39 -1.86 23.11
CA TYR A 7 27.60 -1.15 23.54
C TYR A 7 27.23 0.13 24.29
N THR A 8 27.57 0.21 25.57
CA THR A 8 27.25 1.37 26.43
C THR A 8 28.25 2.51 26.20
N ILE A 9 27.77 3.67 25.76
CA ILE A 9 28.59 4.88 25.59
C ILE A 9 28.61 5.72 26.88
N SER A 10 27.53 5.69 27.65
CA SER A 10 27.37 6.42 28.92
C SER A 10 26.35 5.74 29.82
N ASP A 11 26.23 6.19 31.07
CA ASP A 11 25.31 5.64 32.07
C ASP A 11 23.84 5.56 31.62
N SER A 12 23.46 6.30 30.57
CA SER A 12 22.10 6.34 30.02
C SER A 12 21.99 5.99 28.54
N THR A 13 23.09 5.66 27.85
CA THR A 13 23.10 5.48 26.38
C THR A 13 23.73 4.14 25.99
N ASN A 14 22.90 3.25 25.44
CA ASN A 14 23.32 1.97 24.86
C ASN A 14 23.11 2.00 23.35
N ILE A 15 24.16 1.71 22.59
CA ILE A 15 24.04 1.38 21.17
C ILE A 15 23.50 -0.04 21.11
N THR A 16 22.31 -0.22 20.55
CA THR A 16 21.69 -1.55 20.36
C THR A 16 21.92 -2.12 18.97
N GLU A 17 22.25 -1.26 18.00
CA GLU A 17 22.40 -1.61 16.59
C GLU A 17 23.40 -0.66 15.92
N ILE A 18 24.21 -1.16 14.98
CA ILE A 18 25.13 -0.38 14.15
C ILE A 18 25.00 -0.89 12.72
N ASN A 19 24.53 -0.03 11.80
CA ASN A 19 24.40 -0.34 10.39
C ASN A 19 25.33 0.56 9.57
N ILE A 20 26.11 -0.06 8.67
CA ILE A 20 26.88 0.66 7.66
C ILE A 20 25.90 1.02 6.54
N THR A 21 25.61 2.31 6.36
CA THR A 21 24.65 2.76 5.34
C THR A 21 25.34 3.12 4.03
N THR A 22 26.56 3.64 4.10
CA THR A 22 27.30 4.22 2.98
C THR A 22 28.76 3.84 3.05
N VAL A 23 29.33 3.40 1.92
CA VAL A 23 30.76 3.10 1.78
C VAL A 23 31.33 3.96 0.65
N CYS A 24 32.27 4.84 1.01
CA CYS A 24 32.98 5.70 0.05
C CYS A 24 34.40 5.19 -0.16
N SER A 25 34.78 5.00 -1.42
CA SER A 25 36.12 4.56 -1.81
C SER A 25 36.65 5.38 -2.98
N LEU A 26 37.96 5.53 -3.07
CA LEU A 26 38.59 6.20 -4.20
C LEU A 26 38.70 5.21 -5.37
N ASN A 27 37.99 5.48 -6.47
CA ASN A 27 38.07 4.70 -7.70
C ASN A 27 38.83 5.51 -8.76
N GLU A 28 40.07 5.08 -9.02
CA GLU A 28 41.08 5.72 -9.89
C GLU A 28 41.43 7.16 -9.49
N THR A 29 40.54 8.12 -9.77
CA THR A 29 40.75 9.56 -9.52
C THR A 29 39.55 10.25 -8.88
N ARG A 30 38.41 9.58 -8.74
CA ARG A 30 37.18 10.15 -8.16
C ARG A 30 36.72 9.28 -7.00
N TYR A 31 36.20 9.91 -5.94
CA TYR A 31 35.53 9.17 -4.90
C TYR A 31 34.18 8.66 -5.41
N GLN A 32 33.86 7.43 -5.04
CA GLN A 32 32.58 6.79 -5.33
C GLN A 32 31.98 6.32 -4.02
N CYS A 33 30.76 6.77 -3.72
CA CYS A 33 30.01 6.41 -2.52
C CYS A 33 28.84 5.51 -2.91
N LYS A 34 28.86 4.28 -2.39
CA LYS A 34 27.82 3.27 -2.60
C LYS A 34 27.01 3.07 -1.34
N CYS A 35 25.71 2.88 -1.51
CA CYS A 35 24.80 2.49 -0.45
C CYS A 35 24.85 0.98 -0.23
N GLU A 36 24.79 0.56 1.02
CA GLU A 36 24.71 -0.86 1.37
C GLU A 36 23.24 -1.30 1.45
N GLY A 37 22.94 -2.55 1.10
CA GLY A 37 21.62 -3.16 1.34
C GLY A 37 20.42 -2.41 0.72
N LEU A 38 19.45 -2.05 1.57
CA LEU A 38 18.21 -1.34 1.21
C LEU A 38 18.33 0.19 1.30
N PHE A 39 19.54 0.72 1.48
CA PHE A 39 19.76 2.15 1.52
C PHE A 39 19.95 2.70 0.10
N VAL A 40 19.45 3.90 -0.16
CA VAL A 40 19.53 4.58 -1.45
C VAL A 40 19.83 6.06 -1.27
N TRP A 41 20.39 6.68 -2.30
CA TRP A 41 20.47 8.13 -2.42
C TRP A 41 19.15 8.67 -2.99
N PRO A 42 18.64 9.79 -2.44
CA PRO A 42 17.46 10.44 -3.00
C PRO A 42 17.75 11.04 -4.38
N ASN A 43 16.70 11.23 -5.19
CA ASN A 43 16.82 11.68 -6.58
C ASN A 43 17.72 12.91 -6.75
N ASP A 44 17.55 13.91 -5.88
CA ASP A 44 18.29 15.17 -5.96
C ASP A 44 19.79 14.94 -5.73
N THR A 45 20.16 14.05 -4.81
CA THR A 45 21.56 13.71 -4.52
C THR A 45 22.18 12.89 -5.66
N CYS A 46 21.40 11.97 -6.24
CA CYS A 46 21.80 11.23 -7.44
C CYS A 46 22.14 12.14 -8.62
N HIS A 47 21.35 13.20 -8.81
CA HIS A 47 21.61 14.20 -9.84
C HIS A 47 22.75 15.16 -9.48
N ALA A 48 22.87 15.57 -8.20
CA ALA A 48 23.88 16.51 -7.76
C ALA A 48 25.32 15.98 -7.85
N TYR A 49 25.51 14.67 -7.63
CA TYR A 49 26.84 14.04 -7.58
C TYR A 49 27.15 13.12 -8.77
N ASP A 50 26.29 13.12 -9.80
CA ASP A 50 26.24 12.14 -10.88
C ASP A 50 26.13 10.69 -10.36
N ALA A 51 24.97 10.07 -10.53
CA ALA A 51 24.78 8.66 -10.22
C ALA A 51 25.79 7.79 -10.98
N CYS A 52 26.41 6.84 -10.29
CA CYS A 52 27.34 5.89 -10.91
C CYS A 52 26.65 4.62 -11.43
N ASP A 53 25.37 4.49 -11.09
CA ASP A 53 24.42 3.46 -11.52
C ASP A 53 23.16 4.10 -12.11
N VAL A 54 22.22 3.28 -12.55
CA VAL A 54 20.97 3.75 -13.15
C VAL A 54 20.05 4.26 -12.05
N ILE A 55 19.46 5.44 -12.24
CA ILE A 55 18.42 5.97 -11.36
C ILE A 55 17.13 5.19 -11.62
N THR A 56 16.62 4.50 -10.61
CA THR A 56 15.38 3.73 -10.66
C THR A 56 14.39 4.25 -9.64
N ASN A 57 13.15 4.51 -10.06
CA ASN A 57 12.07 4.99 -9.19
C ASN A 57 12.45 6.25 -8.37
N GLY A 58 13.23 7.16 -8.96
CA GLY A 58 13.69 8.40 -8.30
C GLY A 58 14.78 8.19 -7.24
N SER A 59 15.51 7.07 -7.26
CA SER A 59 16.66 6.85 -6.37
C SER A 59 17.79 6.11 -7.07
N CYS A 60 19.00 6.17 -6.51
CA CYS A 60 20.19 5.48 -7.01
C CYS A 60 20.98 4.87 -5.85
N THR A 61 21.74 3.80 -6.11
CA THR A 61 22.55 3.12 -5.09
C THR A 61 23.97 3.66 -5.04
N CYS A 62 24.36 4.52 -5.97
CA CYS A 62 25.74 5.00 -6.07
C CYS A 62 25.86 6.41 -6.62
N ILE A 63 26.75 7.21 -6.03
CA ILE A 63 27.11 8.55 -6.52
C ILE A 63 28.61 8.71 -6.71
N ASN A 64 29.00 9.57 -7.65
CA ASN A 64 30.39 9.90 -7.91
C ASN A 64 30.82 11.13 -7.10
N GLY A 65 31.01 10.96 -5.80
CA GLY A 65 31.57 11.99 -4.94
C GLY A 65 31.24 11.75 -3.48
N ILE A 66 31.80 12.57 -2.60
CA ILE A 66 31.48 12.58 -1.18
C ILE A 66 30.53 13.75 -0.93
N PRO A 67 29.32 13.52 -0.38
CA PRO A 67 28.40 14.60 -0.06
C PRO A 67 29.02 15.62 0.90
N ALA A 68 29.11 16.88 0.48
CA ALA A 68 29.73 17.95 1.26
C ALA A 68 28.90 18.39 2.47
N ASP A 69 27.61 18.10 2.46
CA ASP A 69 26.65 18.37 3.53
C ASP A 69 26.59 17.26 4.59
N GLY A 70 27.35 16.17 4.41
CA GLY A 70 27.35 15.02 5.31
C GLY A 70 26.12 14.11 5.13
N GLN A 71 25.37 14.24 4.03
CA GLN A 71 24.33 13.26 3.70
C GLN A 71 24.92 11.87 3.54
N PHE A 72 24.16 10.89 4.00
CA PHE A 72 24.40 9.45 3.86
C PHE A 72 23.20 8.81 3.20
N CYS A 73 23.38 7.60 2.68
CA CYS A 73 22.30 6.82 2.11
C CYS A 73 21.15 6.65 3.11
N GLN A 74 19.93 6.85 2.63
CA GLN A 74 18.72 6.78 3.43
C GLN A 74 18.03 5.43 3.19
N VAL A 75 17.32 4.92 4.19
CA VAL A 75 16.52 3.69 4.01
C VAL A 75 15.47 3.96 2.93
N LEU A 76 15.35 3.10 1.93
CA LEU A 76 14.21 3.12 1.03
C LEU A 76 12.95 2.77 1.83
N LEU A 77 12.15 3.78 2.18
CA LEU A 77 10.83 3.56 2.79
C LEU A 77 10.02 2.68 1.84
N SER A 78 9.73 1.47 2.32
CA SER A 78 8.94 0.49 1.61
C SER A 78 7.76 0.16 2.50
N ASP A 79 6.57 0.39 2.00
CA ASP A 79 5.35 -0.08 2.63
C ASP A 79 5.17 -1.55 2.24
N TYR A 80 4.97 -2.40 3.25
CA TYR A 80 4.75 -3.83 3.05
C TYR A 80 3.32 -4.16 3.42
N LEU A 81 2.66 -4.96 2.59
CA LEU A 81 1.39 -5.60 2.92
C LEU A 81 1.67 -7.07 3.25
N ILE A 82 1.15 -7.53 4.38
CA ILE A 82 1.33 -8.89 4.88
C ILE A 82 -0.06 -9.48 5.12
N ASP A 83 -0.42 -10.50 4.36
CA ASP A 83 -1.65 -11.26 4.56
C ASP A 83 -1.37 -12.48 5.45
N ILE A 84 -2.20 -12.69 6.49
CA ILE A 84 -2.07 -13.79 7.44
C ILE A 84 -3.38 -14.57 7.50
N ASP A 85 -3.31 -15.85 7.14
CA ASP A 85 -4.43 -16.78 7.29
C ASP A 85 -4.46 -17.40 8.68
N VAL A 86 -5.56 -17.18 9.42
CA VAL A 86 -5.78 -17.78 10.74
C VAL A 86 -6.93 -18.76 10.68
N ARG A 87 -6.69 -20.00 11.14
CA ARG A 87 -7.72 -21.05 11.19
C ARG A 87 -8.26 -21.20 12.61
N PHE A 88 -9.57 -21.05 12.76
CA PHE A 88 -10.29 -21.27 14.01
C PHE A 88 -11.19 -22.50 13.92
N PHE A 89 -11.41 -23.16 15.06
CA PHE A 89 -12.37 -24.26 15.18
C PHE A 89 -13.80 -23.77 15.42
N ASP A 90 -13.96 -22.54 15.89
CA ASP A 90 -15.23 -21.95 16.31
C ASP A 90 -15.30 -20.49 15.83
N PHE A 91 -16.46 -20.10 15.29
CA PHE A 91 -16.75 -18.73 14.85
C PHE A 91 -16.69 -17.73 16.01
N VAL A 92 -16.90 -18.16 17.25
CA VAL A 92 -16.75 -17.28 18.43
C VAL A 92 -15.35 -16.65 18.49
N MET A 93 -14.31 -17.38 18.09
CA MET A 93 -12.93 -16.87 18.10
C MET A 93 -12.69 -15.82 17.02
N VAL A 94 -13.44 -15.88 15.91
CA VAL A 94 -13.40 -14.87 14.85
C VAL A 94 -13.91 -13.52 15.39
N ASP A 95 -14.99 -13.53 16.17
CA ASP A 95 -15.51 -12.30 16.79
C ASP A 95 -14.57 -11.73 17.86
N TYR A 96 -13.89 -12.58 18.63
CA TYR A 96 -12.84 -12.14 19.53
C TYR A 96 -11.68 -11.48 18.78
N LEU A 97 -11.21 -12.08 17.69
CA LEU A 97 -10.15 -11.50 16.86
C LEU A 97 -10.60 -10.17 16.25
N ARG A 98 -11.84 -10.10 15.73
CA ARG A 98 -12.40 -8.86 15.15
C ARG A 98 -12.43 -7.73 16.17
N ASN A 99 -12.82 -8.03 17.41
CA ASN A 99 -12.80 -7.06 18.50
C ASN A 99 -11.38 -6.70 18.95
N PHE A 100 -10.44 -7.65 18.90
CA PHE A 100 -9.04 -7.37 19.21
C PHE A 100 -8.46 -6.41 18.18
N VAL A 101 -8.54 -6.72 16.88
CA VAL A 101 -8.01 -5.93 15.76
C VAL A 101 -8.55 -4.49 15.80
N ARG A 102 -9.86 -4.31 16.01
CA ARG A 102 -10.49 -2.98 16.12
C ARG A 102 -10.00 -2.13 17.29
N ASN A 103 -9.48 -2.76 18.35
CA ASN A 103 -9.03 -2.08 19.57
C ASN A 103 -7.50 -2.00 19.68
N ILE A 104 -6.75 -2.50 18.69
CA ILE A 104 -5.30 -2.32 18.66
C ILE A 104 -5.00 -0.82 18.47
N SER A 105 -4.10 -0.28 19.29
CA SER A 105 -3.57 1.06 19.09
C SER A 105 -2.37 1.00 18.14
N LEU A 106 -2.51 1.64 16.98
CA LEU A 106 -1.46 1.73 15.95
C LEU A 106 -0.82 3.14 15.96
N PRO A 107 0.46 3.27 15.58
CA PRO A 107 1.34 2.23 15.05
C PRO A 107 1.97 1.32 16.14
N LEU A 108 2.29 0.07 15.78
CA LEU A 108 3.05 -0.87 16.62
C LEU A 108 4.50 -0.96 16.14
N THR A 109 5.46 -0.60 16.98
CA THR A 109 6.90 -0.69 16.66
C THR A 109 7.41 -2.11 16.87
N LEU A 110 7.79 -2.78 15.78
CA LEU A 110 8.39 -4.12 15.80
C LEU A 110 9.91 -4.06 15.99
N SER A 111 10.55 -3.04 15.44
CA SER A 111 11.99 -2.83 15.48
C SER A 111 12.33 -1.34 15.37
N SER A 112 13.62 -1.00 15.40
CA SER A 112 14.13 0.36 15.19
C SER A 112 13.69 1.00 13.86
N SER A 113 13.30 0.21 12.87
CA SER A 113 13.01 0.64 11.50
C SER A 113 11.66 0.17 10.95
N THR A 114 10.90 -0.63 11.71
CA THR A 114 9.64 -1.22 11.24
C THR A 114 8.50 -0.91 12.20
N ASN A 115 7.51 -0.20 11.69
CA ASN A 115 6.25 0.06 12.37
C ASN A 115 5.12 -0.58 11.58
N ILE A 116 4.23 -1.31 12.26
CA ILE A 116 2.95 -1.68 11.69
C ILE A 116 2.03 -0.47 11.82
N THR A 117 1.55 0.03 10.70
CA THR A 117 0.71 1.24 10.61
C THR A 117 -0.77 0.92 10.44
N ASP A 118 -1.09 -0.26 9.91
CA ASP A 118 -2.46 -0.73 9.68
C ASP A 118 -2.55 -2.23 9.99
N ILE A 119 -3.66 -2.66 10.58
CA ILE A 119 -4.00 -4.07 10.80
C ILE A 119 -5.50 -4.18 10.59
N ASP A 120 -5.90 -5.03 9.66
CA ASP A 120 -7.31 -5.26 9.40
C ASP A 120 -7.60 -6.72 9.08
N MET A 121 -8.85 -7.12 9.28
CA MET A 121 -9.37 -8.40 8.80
C MET A 121 -10.03 -8.16 7.46
N ASN A 122 -9.56 -8.85 6.41
CA ASN A 122 -10.10 -8.64 5.06
C ASN A 122 -11.19 -9.66 4.67
N THR A 123 -11.11 -10.89 5.17
CA THR A 123 -11.91 -12.03 4.70
C THR A 123 -12.22 -12.98 5.86
N VAL A 124 -13.45 -13.47 5.92
CA VAL A 124 -13.86 -14.55 6.83
C VAL A 124 -14.45 -15.69 6.01
N CYS A 125 -13.84 -16.87 6.16
CA CYS A 125 -14.28 -18.10 5.51
C CYS A 125 -14.91 -19.06 6.52
N GLY A 126 -16.10 -19.55 6.21
CA GLY A 126 -16.82 -20.56 6.97
C GLY A 126 -17.08 -21.81 6.14
N PHE A 127 -17.06 -22.98 6.76
CA PHE A 127 -17.50 -24.22 6.09
C PHE A 127 -18.96 -24.51 6.43
N ASN A 128 -19.84 -24.49 5.43
CA ASN A 128 -21.29 -24.70 5.62
C ASN A 128 -21.70 -26.18 5.51
N GLY A 129 -20.75 -27.11 5.59
CA GLY A 129 -20.99 -28.56 5.54
C GLY A 129 -20.79 -29.19 4.15
N THR A 130 -20.96 -28.42 3.08
CA THR A 130 -20.75 -28.86 1.69
C THR A 130 -19.59 -28.13 1.02
N GLU A 131 -19.50 -26.82 1.23
CA GLU A 131 -18.51 -25.95 0.62
C GLU A 131 -18.08 -24.86 1.60
N TYR A 132 -16.97 -24.21 1.28
CA TYR A 132 -16.54 -23.01 1.96
C TYR A 132 -17.29 -21.80 1.41
N GLU A 133 -17.72 -20.92 2.29
CA GLU A 133 -18.27 -19.61 1.97
C GLU A 133 -17.32 -18.55 2.56
N CYS A 134 -16.66 -17.79 1.69
CA CYS A 134 -15.71 -16.74 2.06
C CYS A 134 -16.31 -15.36 1.75
N LYS A 135 -16.48 -14.55 2.79
CA LYS A 135 -17.02 -13.20 2.72
C LYS A 135 -15.94 -12.17 3.02
N CYS A 136 -15.90 -11.11 2.24
CA CYS A 136 -15.09 -9.94 2.56
C CYS A 136 -15.67 -9.21 3.76
N GLU A 137 -14.79 -8.67 4.59
CA GLU A 137 -15.16 -7.71 5.63
C GLU A 137 -15.53 -6.35 5.02
N VAL A 138 -15.91 -5.39 5.87
CA VAL A 138 -16.33 -4.05 5.45
C VAL A 138 -15.21 -3.37 4.67
N ASP A 139 -15.57 -2.63 3.62
CA ASP A 139 -14.66 -1.91 2.72
C ASP A 139 -13.63 -2.80 2.01
N HIS A 140 -13.91 -4.11 1.90
CA HIS A 140 -13.10 -5.07 1.16
C HIS A 140 -13.89 -5.76 0.07
N VAL A 141 -13.22 -6.10 -1.03
CA VAL A 141 -13.81 -6.72 -2.21
C VAL A 141 -12.90 -7.75 -2.83
N TRP A 142 -13.48 -8.80 -3.38
CA TRP A 142 -12.75 -9.72 -4.26
C TRP A 142 -12.54 -9.07 -5.62
N PRO A 143 -11.32 -9.15 -6.19
CA PRO A 143 -11.06 -8.64 -7.53
C PRO A 143 -11.80 -9.47 -8.59
N SER A 144 -12.01 -8.85 -9.76
CA SER A 144 -12.82 -9.40 -10.84
C SER A 144 -12.40 -10.80 -11.28
N ASN A 145 -11.09 -11.07 -11.36
CA ASN A 145 -10.57 -12.39 -11.70
C ASN A 145 -10.99 -13.46 -10.69
N THR A 146 -11.01 -13.15 -9.40
CA THR A 146 -11.45 -14.07 -8.35
C THR A 146 -12.96 -14.31 -8.44
N CYS A 147 -13.74 -13.25 -8.64
CA CYS A 147 -15.19 -13.35 -8.83
C CYS A 147 -15.59 -14.16 -10.07
N MET A 148 -14.75 -14.15 -11.12
CA MET A 148 -14.96 -14.97 -12.31
C MET A 148 -14.44 -16.40 -12.15
N ALA A 149 -13.47 -16.64 -11.27
CA ALA A 149 -12.88 -17.94 -11.04
C ALA A 149 -13.72 -18.84 -10.13
N TYR A 150 -14.50 -18.25 -9.21
CA TYR A 150 -15.29 -18.98 -8.22
C TYR A 150 -16.78 -18.63 -8.32
N GLN A 151 -17.64 -19.50 -7.77
CA GLN A 151 -19.08 -19.22 -7.67
C GLN A 151 -19.31 -18.11 -6.65
N VAL A 152 -19.96 -17.02 -7.05
CA VAL A 152 -20.29 -15.91 -6.14
C VAL A 152 -21.52 -16.22 -5.30
N CYS A 153 -21.51 -15.84 -4.03
CA CYS A 153 -22.65 -15.99 -3.11
C CYS A 153 -23.42 -14.68 -2.87
N ASP A 154 -22.99 -13.59 -3.49
CA ASP A 154 -23.66 -12.30 -3.50
C ASP A 154 -23.71 -11.68 -4.90
N SER A 155 -24.32 -10.49 -4.99
CA SER A 155 -24.39 -9.76 -6.24
C SER A 155 -23.04 -9.13 -6.56
N ILE A 156 -22.60 -9.25 -7.81
CA ILE A 156 -21.45 -8.51 -8.33
C ILE A 156 -21.78 -7.02 -8.35
N VAL A 157 -20.92 -6.19 -7.75
CA VAL A 157 -21.05 -4.73 -7.76
C VAL A 157 -19.87 -4.16 -8.53
N GLY A 158 -20.16 -3.42 -9.61
CA GLY A 158 -19.12 -3.04 -10.57
C GLY A 158 -18.52 -4.30 -11.21
N ASN A 159 -17.22 -4.53 -10.97
CA ASN A 159 -16.52 -5.73 -11.42
C ASN A 159 -16.04 -6.61 -10.26
N THR A 160 -16.48 -6.32 -9.04
CA THR A 160 -16.05 -7.01 -7.83
C THR A 160 -17.22 -7.75 -7.17
N CYS A 161 -16.92 -8.59 -6.19
CA CYS A 161 -17.91 -9.33 -5.42
C CYS A 161 -17.48 -9.34 -3.95
N GLY A 162 -18.44 -9.44 -3.04
CA GLY A 162 -18.17 -9.51 -1.61
C GLY A 162 -18.11 -10.95 -1.09
N CYS A 163 -18.53 -11.94 -1.89
CA CYS A 163 -18.67 -13.31 -1.43
C CYS A 163 -18.36 -14.34 -2.52
N ILE A 164 -17.53 -15.34 -2.19
CA ILE A 164 -17.27 -16.51 -3.02
C ILE A 164 -17.52 -17.82 -2.27
N GLN A 165 -17.98 -18.85 -2.97
CA GLN A 165 -18.22 -20.19 -2.45
C GLN A 165 -17.02 -21.11 -2.71
N ALA A 166 -15.85 -20.68 -2.24
CA ALA A 166 -14.62 -21.44 -2.30
C ALA A 166 -13.63 -20.94 -1.24
N LEU A 167 -12.70 -21.81 -0.84
CA LEU A 167 -11.48 -21.37 -0.15
C LEU A 167 -10.41 -21.16 -1.22
N PRO A 168 -10.04 -19.92 -1.57
CA PRO A 168 -9.06 -19.68 -2.63
C PRO A 168 -7.70 -20.23 -2.19
N SER A 169 -7.14 -21.13 -2.98
CA SER A 169 -5.82 -21.73 -2.71
C SER A 169 -4.66 -20.89 -3.26
N GLU A 170 -4.97 -19.99 -4.20
CA GLU A 170 -4.02 -19.14 -4.92
C GLU A 170 -4.70 -17.79 -5.19
N GLY A 171 -3.95 -16.70 -5.05
CA GLY A 171 -4.43 -15.35 -5.32
C GLY A 171 -4.52 -14.45 -4.09
N SER A 172 -4.71 -13.16 -4.32
CA SER A 172 -4.97 -12.19 -3.26
C SER A 172 -6.31 -12.51 -2.60
N LEU A 173 -6.35 -12.45 -1.27
CA LEU A 173 -7.58 -12.39 -0.47
C LEU A 173 -8.42 -11.16 -0.87
N CYS A 174 -9.52 -10.90 -0.16
CA CYS A 174 -10.25 -9.65 -0.35
C CYS A 174 -9.29 -8.47 -0.21
N GLN A 175 -9.34 -7.56 -1.17
CA GLN A 175 -8.53 -6.36 -1.20
C GLN A 175 -9.35 -5.18 -0.67
N LYS A 176 -8.69 -4.20 -0.06
CA LYS A 176 -9.35 -2.96 0.34
C LYS A 176 -9.93 -2.28 -0.90
N ASP A 177 -11.18 -1.87 -0.80
CA ASP A 177 -11.86 -1.11 -1.85
C ASP A 177 -11.08 0.18 -2.13
N ILE A 178 -10.80 0.43 -3.40
CA ILE A 178 -10.05 1.62 -3.80
C ILE A 178 -11.03 2.78 -3.81
N ASN A 179 -10.78 3.81 -3.02
CA ASN A 179 -11.56 5.03 -3.10
C ASN A 179 -11.13 5.84 -4.33
N GLU A 180 -11.75 5.60 -5.48
CA GLU A 180 -11.37 6.30 -6.71
C GLU A 180 -11.68 7.81 -6.67
N CYS A 181 -12.44 8.26 -5.67
CA CYS A 181 -12.69 9.69 -5.44
C CYS A 181 -11.52 10.41 -4.76
N GLU A 182 -10.59 9.67 -4.13
CA GLU A 182 -9.38 10.22 -3.50
C GLU A 182 -8.17 10.23 -4.42
N ASP A 183 -8.29 9.66 -5.63
CA ASP A 183 -7.23 9.74 -6.64
C ASP A 183 -7.03 11.20 -7.12
N ALA A 184 -5.77 11.59 -7.32
CA ALA A 184 -5.37 12.96 -7.63
C ALA A 184 -5.96 13.47 -8.96
N ALA A 185 -6.35 12.56 -9.86
CA ALA A 185 -7.09 12.88 -11.07
C ALA A 185 -8.58 12.57 -10.87
N SER A 186 -9.42 13.59 -10.71
CA SER A 186 -10.88 13.43 -10.58
C SER A 186 -11.45 12.51 -11.67
N VAL A 187 -11.82 11.29 -11.30
CA VAL A 187 -12.39 10.27 -12.19
C VAL A 187 -13.73 10.69 -12.81
N CYS A 188 -14.42 11.63 -12.17
CA CYS A 188 -15.73 12.13 -12.59
C CYS A 188 -15.67 13.29 -13.59
N GLY A 189 -14.49 13.90 -13.78
CA GLY A 189 -14.34 15.12 -14.57
C GLY A 189 -14.70 16.38 -13.78
N GLN A 190 -14.91 17.49 -14.50
CA GLN A 190 -15.25 18.78 -13.89
C GLN A 190 -16.76 18.90 -13.63
N TYR A 191 -17.12 19.68 -12.60
CA TYR A 191 -18.50 20.03 -12.24
C TYR A 191 -19.36 18.81 -11.86
N SER A 192 -18.73 17.84 -11.21
CA SER A 192 -19.34 16.60 -10.77
C SER A 192 -18.89 16.23 -9.36
N ASP A 193 -19.79 15.61 -8.61
CA ASP A 193 -19.49 14.97 -7.33
C ASP A 193 -19.18 13.49 -7.55
N CYS A 194 -18.13 13.01 -6.87
CA CYS A 194 -17.76 11.59 -6.81
C CYS A 194 -18.27 10.99 -5.50
N THR A 195 -18.87 9.81 -5.57
CA THR A 195 -19.25 9.01 -4.42
C THR A 195 -18.62 7.64 -4.54
N ASN A 196 -17.76 7.29 -3.59
CA ASN A 196 -17.17 5.95 -3.54
C ASN A 196 -18.26 4.90 -3.27
N ARG A 197 -18.16 3.76 -3.94
CA ARG A 197 -19.04 2.60 -3.73
C ARG A 197 -18.15 1.36 -3.61
N ILE A 198 -18.64 0.35 -2.90
CA ILE A 198 -17.94 -0.93 -2.87
C ILE A 198 -17.85 -1.48 -4.31
N GLY A 199 -16.64 -1.71 -4.80
CA GLY A 199 -16.37 -2.20 -6.15
C GLY A 199 -16.31 -1.13 -7.25
N GLY A 200 -16.33 0.15 -6.90
CA GLY A 200 -16.11 1.25 -7.84
C GLY A 200 -16.69 2.58 -7.38
N TYR A 201 -17.03 3.47 -8.30
CA TYR A 201 -17.49 4.82 -7.92
C TYR A 201 -18.70 5.25 -8.74
N MET A 202 -19.40 6.25 -8.24
CA MET A 202 -20.51 6.88 -8.92
C MET A 202 -20.27 8.38 -9.03
N CYS A 203 -20.36 8.88 -10.25
CA CYS A 203 -20.25 10.29 -10.54
C CYS A 203 -21.63 10.90 -10.78
N SER A 204 -21.85 12.11 -10.28
CA SER A 204 -23.10 12.85 -10.50
C SER A 204 -22.80 14.31 -10.83
N CYS A 205 -23.53 14.92 -11.74
CA CYS A 205 -23.35 16.34 -12.06
C CYS A 205 -23.85 17.22 -10.92
N TRP A 206 -23.16 18.34 -10.69
CA TRP A 206 -23.67 19.40 -9.82
C TRP A 206 -25.04 19.89 -10.30
N ASN A 207 -25.85 20.38 -9.36
CA ASN A 207 -27.17 20.92 -9.67
C ASN A 207 -27.09 21.99 -10.78
N GLY A 208 -27.82 21.77 -11.88
CA GLY A 208 -27.87 22.66 -13.05
C GLY A 208 -26.91 22.30 -14.20
N PHE A 209 -25.97 21.37 -13.98
CA PHE A 209 -25.09 20.84 -15.01
C PHE A 209 -25.66 19.55 -15.61
N ASN A 210 -25.33 19.25 -16.87
CA ASN A 210 -25.70 17.99 -17.53
C ASN A 210 -24.53 17.47 -18.35
N VAL A 211 -24.49 16.16 -18.54
CA VAL A 211 -23.56 15.51 -19.47
C VAL A 211 -23.90 15.83 -20.92
N SER A 212 -22.90 15.77 -21.79
CA SER A 212 -23.10 15.93 -23.23
C SER A 212 -23.80 14.71 -23.83
N ASN A 213 -23.40 13.51 -23.41
CA ASN A 213 -24.04 12.26 -23.80
C ASN A 213 -24.89 11.72 -22.65
N LYS A 214 -26.22 11.77 -22.78
CA LYS A 214 -27.16 11.26 -21.77
C LYS A 214 -27.24 9.74 -21.71
N ASP A 215 -26.75 9.05 -22.75
CA ASP A 215 -26.75 7.59 -22.82
C ASP A 215 -25.50 6.99 -22.15
N SER A 216 -24.63 7.83 -21.58
CA SER A 216 -23.41 7.41 -20.88
C SER A 216 -23.35 8.01 -19.48
N PRO A 217 -22.81 7.27 -18.49
CA PRO A 217 -22.65 7.78 -17.14
C PRO A 217 -21.68 8.97 -17.10
N VAL A 218 -21.77 9.76 -16.03
CA VAL A 218 -20.81 10.84 -15.76
C VAL A 218 -19.43 10.23 -15.55
N SER A 219 -18.41 10.78 -16.21
CA SER A 219 -17.01 10.38 -16.07
C SER A 219 -16.12 11.47 -16.65
N VAL A 220 -14.80 11.35 -16.49
CA VAL A 220 -13.83 12.21 -17.17
C VAL A 220 -14.09 12.32 -18.69
N ASN A 221 -14.52 11.22 -19.33
CA ASN A 221 -14.82 11.17 -20.77
C ASN A 221 -16.19 11.75 -21.14
N ASN A 222 -17.10 11.90 -20.17
CA ASN A 222 -18.44 12.46 -20.35
C ASN A 222 -18.72 13.49 -19.25
N SER A 223 -17.89 14.54 -19.23
CA SER A 223 -17.92 15.58 -18.20
C SER A 223 -19.22 16.40 -18.22
N CYS A 224 -19.58 16.91 -17.05
CA CYS A 224 -20.73 17.77 -16.85
C CYS A 224 -20.48 19.18 -17.43
N ARG A 225 -21.48 19.75 -18.11
CA ARG A 225 -21.44 21.11 -18.67
C ARG A 225 -22.66 21.92 -18.24
N GLY A 226 -22.46 23.19 -17.95
CA GLY A 226 -23.54 24.12 -17.61
C GLY A 226 -24.27 24.56 -18.88
N LYS A 227 -25.57 24.87 -18.79
CA LYS A 227 -26.38 25.34 -19.94
C LYS A 227 -25.97 26.71 -20.51
N TYR A 228 -24.87 27.31 -20.04
CA TYR A 228 -24.51 28.70 -20.34
C TYR A 228 -23.05 28.90 -20.82
N TYR A 229 -22.33 27.83 -21.18
CA TYR A 229 -21.01 27.90 -21.83
C TYR A 229 -20.87 26.83 -22.92
#